data_AF-A0A162XNE7-F1
#
_entry.id   AF-A0A162XNE7-F1
#
_cell.length_a   1.000
_cell.length_b   1.000
_cell.length_c   1.000
_cell.angle_alpha   90.00
_cell.angle_beta   90.00
_cell.angle_gamma   90.00
#
_symmetry.space_group_name_H-M   'P 1'
#
loop_
_entity.id
_entity.type
_entity.pdbx_description
1 polymer ?
#
loop_
_entity_poly.entity_id
_entity_poly.type
_entity_poly.pdbx_seq_one_letter_code
_entity_poly.pdbx_strand_id
1 'polypeptide(L)' 'LVDRAERVNELQRLVSILPIENYTLLRALTAHLIRVVQNSDVNRMTLHNIGIVFSPTLKIPVGIFFLFIYEFDAIFS' A
#
# COMPACT_ATOMS: atom_id res chain seq x y z
N LEU A 1 8.60 9.51 -19.02
CA LEU A 1 7.49 9.20 -18.11
C LEU A 1 7.76 7.80 -17.58
N VAL A 2 8.20 7.64 -16.34
CA VAL A 2 8.52 6.31 -15.75
C VAL A 2 7.28 5.44 -15.83
N ASP A 3 7.42 4.24 -16.40
CA ASP A 3 6.31 3.33 -16.66
C ASP A 3 5.69 2.81 -15.35
N ARG A 4 4.39 2.54 -15.35
CA ARG A 4 3.68 2.06 -14.15
C ARG A 4 4.26 0.72 -13.67
N ALA A 5 4.61 -0.18 -14.59
CA ALA A 5 5.21 -1.47 -14.26
C ALA A 5 6.62 -1.30 -13.67
N GLU A 6 7.42 -0.36 -14.19
CA GLU A 6 8.74 -0.04 -13.60
C GLU A 6 8.62 0.39 -12.14
N ARG A 7 7.62 1.21 -11.79
CA ARG A 7 7.38 1.64 -10.41
C ARG A 7 6.96 0.48 -9.51
N VAL A 8 6.10 -0.40 -10.00
CA VAL A 8 5.66 -1.59 -9.26
C VAL A 8 6.84 -2.53 -9.02
N ASN A 9 7.64 -2.81 -10.05
CA ASN A 9 8.81 -3.68 -9.95
C ASN A 9 9.85 -3.12 -8.98
N GLU A 10 10.13 -1.81 -9.03
CA GLU A 10 11.08 -1.20 -8.09
C GLU A 10 10.52 -1.21 -6.67
N LEU A 11 9.22 -0.96 -6.49
CA LEU A 11 8.59 -1.02 -5.17
C LEU A 11 8.59 -2.43 -4.58
N GLN A 12 8.31 -3.46 -5.39
CA GLN A 12 8.44 -4.86 -5.01
C GLN A 12 9.87 -5.16 -4.54
N ARG A 13 10.88 -4.75 -5.32
CA ARG A 13 12.30 -4.94 -4.97
C ARG A 13 12.68 -4.24 -3.67
N LEU A 14 12.15 -3.05 -3.41
CA LEU A 14 12.38 -2.31 -2.18
C LEU A 14 11.67 -2.97 -0.97
N VAL A 15 10.47 -3.49 -1.17
CA VAL A 15 9.72 -4.21 -0.14
C VAL A 15 10.39 -5.54 0.20
N SER A 16 10.92 -6.26 -0.79
CA SER A 16 11.56 -7.56 -0.58
C SER A 16 12.88 -7.49 0.21
N ILE A 17 13.52 -6.31 0.28
CA ILE A 17 14.75 -6.10 1.07
C ILE A 17 14.47 -5.57 2.48
N LEU A 18 13.21 -5.36 2.86
CA LEU A 18 12.87 -4.96 4.22
C LEU A 18 13.21 -6.09 5.20
N PRO A 19 13.58 -5.76 6.45
CA PRO A 19 13.62 -6.77 7.51
C PRO A 19 12.27 -7.50 7.58
N ILE A 20 12.31 -8.81 7.85
CA ILE A 20 11.13 -9.69 7.80
C ILE A 20 9.97 -9.18 8.66
N GLU A 21 10.28 -8.60 9.82
CA GLU A 21 9.33 -7.96 10.73
C GLU A 21 8.56 -6.83 10.03
N ASN A 22 9.29 -5.93 9.35
CA ASN A 22 8.74 -4.78 8.65
C ASN A 22 7.94 -5.19 7.41
N TYR A 23 8.45 -6.15 6.63
CA TYR A 23 7.73 -6.73 5.49
C TYR A 23 6.39 -7.31 5.94
N THR A 24 6.42 -8.16 6.97
CA THR A 24 5.24 -8.86 7.48
C THR A 24 4.20 -7.88 7.99
N LEU A 25 4.62 -6.88 8.76
CA LEU A 25 3.75 -5.83 9.26
C LEU A 25 3.13 -5.01 8.12
N LEU A 26 3.95 -4.56 7.17
CA LEU A 26 3.47 -3.73 6.06
C LEU A 26 2.49 -4.50 5.17
N ARG A 27 2.76 -5.77 4.88
CA ARG A 27 1.86 -6.65 4.14
C ARG A 27 0.52 -6.84 4.86
N ALA A 28 0.57 -7.16 6.15
CA ALA A 28 -0.63 -7.37 6.96
C ALA A 28 -1.48 -6.10 7.08
N LEU A 29 -0.83 -4.96 7.32
CA LEU A 29 -1.49 -3.65 7.37
C LEU A 29 -2.16 -3.32 6.04
N THR A 30 -1.44 -3.44 4.93
CA THR A 30 -1.97 -3.12 3.59
C THR A 30 -3.16 -4.03 3.25
N ALA A 31 -3.07 -5.33 3.53
CA ALA A 31 -4.18 -6.28 3.36
C ALA A 31 -5.40 -5.94 4.24
N HIS A 32 -5.18 -5.42 5.46
CA HIS A 32 -6.26 -4.95 6.30
C HIS A 32 -6.93 -3.69 5.74
N LEU A 33 -6.14 -2.71 5.30
CA LEU A 33 -6.65 -1.47 4.73
C LEU A 33 -7.43 -1.68 3.43
N ILE A 34 -7.03 -2.65 2.59
CA ILE A 34 -7.82 -3.09 1.43
C ILE A 34 -9.24 -3.48 1.85
N ARG A 35 -9.37 -4.31 2.90
CA ARG A 35 -10.68 -4.73 3.42
C ARG A 35 -11.48 -3.56 3.99
N VAL A 36 -10.82 -2.62 4.67
CA VAL A 36 -11.50 -1.40 5.16
C VAL A 36 -12.08 -0.58 4.01
N VAL A 37 -11.28 -0.36 2.95
CA VAL A 37 -11.70 0.39 1.76
C VAL A 37 -12.82 -0.33 0.99
N GLN A 38 -12.78 -1.67 0.91
CA GLN A 38 -13.84 -2.47 0.28
C GLN A 38 -15.20 -2.33 0.99
N ASN A 39 -15.21 -2.03 2.30
CA ASN A 39 -16.42 -1.78 3.10
C ASN A 39 -16.75 -0.28 3.24
N SER A 40 -16.28 0.56 2.31
CA SER A 40 -16.40 2.03 2.40
C SER A 40 -17.83 2.56 2.23
N ASP A 41 -18.74 1.77 1.69
CA ASP A 41 -20.18 2.04 1.65
C ASP A 41 -20.78 2.13 3.07
N VAL A 42 -20.30 1.32 4.01
CA VAL A 42 -20.72 1.30 5.41
C VAL A 42 -19.86 2.21 6.27
N ASN A 43 -18.54 2.02 6.26
CA ASN A 43 -17.63 2.70 7.20
C ASN A 43 -17.19 4.10 6.72
N ARG A 44 -17.52 4.48 5.47
CA ARG A 44 -17.20 5.77 4.84
C ARG A 44 -15.70 6.05 4.64
N MET A 45 -14.83 5.07 4.88
CA MET A 45 -13.39 5.16 4.69
C MET A 45 -13.02 4.76 3.26
N THR A 46 -13.09 5.73 2.34
CA THR A 46 -12.60 5.56 0.97
C THR A 46 -11.07 5.42 0.94
N LEU A 47 -10.53 4.92 -0.18
CA LEU A 47 -9.07 4.86 -0.38
C LEU A 47 -8.40 6.23 -0.16
N HIS A 48 -9.05 7.31 -0.61
CA HIS A 48 -8.55 8.66 -0.42
C HIS A 48 -8.50 9.06 1.06
N ASN A 49 -9.57 8.78 1.82
CA ASN A 49 -9.63 9.08 3.26
C ASN A 49 -8.56 8.30 4.03
N ILE A 50 -8.40 7.01 3.71
CA ILE A 50 -7.34 6.17 4.30
C ILE A 50 -5.95 6.71 3.92
N GLY A 51 -5.76 7.11 2.66
CA GLY A 51 -4.51 7.70 2.18
C GLY A 51 -4.10 8.93 2.97
N ILE A 52 -5.02 9.85 3.27
CA ILE A 52 -4.74 11.05 4.08
C ILE A 52 -4.23 10.68 5.48
N VAL A 53 -4.79 9.64 6.10
CA VAL A 53 -4.43 9.23 7.47
C VAL A 53 -3.11 8.45 7.48
N PHE A 54 -2.97 7.45 6.62
CA PHE A 54 -1.86 6.49 6.70
C PHE A 54 -0.61 6.91 5.94
N SER A 55 -0.70 7.75 4.90
CA SER A 55 0.48 8.24 4.16
C SER A 55 1.45 9.00 5.10
N PRO A 56 0.99 9.95 5.94
CA PRO A 56 1.86 10.59 6.92
C PRO A 56 2.36 9.63 8.01
N THR A 57 1.50 8.74 8.53
CA THR A 57 1.87 7.77 9.58
C THR A 57 2.99 6.83 9.13
N LEU A 58 2.92 6.35 7.89
CA LEU A 58 3.92 5.48 7.29
C LEU A 58 5.10 6.25 6.68
N LYS A 59 5.04 7.59 6.67
CA LYS A 59 6.04 8.48 6.05
C LYS A 59 6.32 8.14 4.57
N ILE A 60 5.28 7.76 3.83
CA ILE A 60 5.36 7.46 2.40
C ILE A 60 4.44 8.40 1.61
N PRO A 61 4.80 8.79 0.37
CA PRO A 61 3.91 9.60 -0.45
C PRO A 61 2.58 8.90 -0.75
N VAL A 62 1.48 9.65 -0.81
CA VAL A 62 0.13 9.09 -1.03
C VAL A 62 0.04 8.26 -2.32
N GLY A 63 0.77 8.65 -3.37
CA GLY A 63 0.82 7.88 -4.61
C GLY A 63 1.45 6.49 -4.46
N ILE A 64 2.47 6.37 -3.60
CA ILE A 64 3.09 5.08 -3.25
C ILE A 64 2.15 4.27 -2.36
N PHE A 65 1.47 4.92 -1.42
CA PHE A 65 0.45 4.27 -0.60
C PHE A 65 -0.68 3.67 -1.45
N PHE A 66 -1.18 4.42 -2.45
CA PHE A 66 -2.17 3.88 -3.39
C PHE A 66 -1.61 2.73 -4.21
N LEU A 67 -0.33 2.78 -4.59
CA LEU A 67 0.30 1.68 -5.32
C LEU A 67 0.33 0.39 -4.47
N PHE A 68 0.64 0.47 -3.17
CA PHE A 68 0.55 -0.68 -2.26
C PHE A 68 -0.84 -1.32 -2.23
N ILE A 69 -1.89 -0.51 -2.29
CA ILE A 69 -3.28 -0.97 -2.24
C ILE A 69 -3.73 -1.56 -3.58
N TYR A 70 -3.40 -0.90 -4.70
CA TYR A 70 -3.84 -1.32 -6.04
C TYR A 70 -3.04 -2.50 -6.61
N GLU A 71 -1.75 -2.60 -6.26
CA GLU A 71 -0.81 -3.58 -6.81
C GLU A 71 -0.32 -4.54 -5.72
N PHE A 72 -1.19 -4.82 -4.74
CA PHE A 72 -0.87 -5.60 -3.55
C PHE A 72 -0.19 -6.93 -3.88
N ASP A 73 -0.81 -7.73 -4.75
CA ASP A 73 -0.30 -9.06 -5.09
C ASP A 73 1.04 -8.98 -5.83
N ALA A 74 1.26 -7.96 -6.66
CA ALA A 74 2.53 -7.77 -7.35
C ALA A 74 3.65 -7.37 -6.38
N ILE A 75 3.39 -6.43 -5.47
CA ILE A 75 4.39 -5.86 -4.56
C ILE A 75 4.75 -6.83 -3.41
N PHE A 76 3.78 -7.59 -2.91
CA PHE A 76 3.98 -8.52 -1.78
C PHE A 76 4.01 -9.99 -2.21
N SER A 77 4.37 -10.27 -3.47
CA SER A 77 4.64 -11.62 -3.98
C SER A 77 5.95 -12.21 -3.47
#